data_AF-A0A090L9G9-F1
#
_entry.id   AF-A0A090L9G9-F1
#
_cell.length_a   1.000
_cell.length_b   1.000
_cell.length_c   1.000
_cell.angle_alpha   90.00
_cell.angle_beta   90.00
_cell.angle_gamma   90.00
#
_symmetry.space_group_name_H-M   'P 1'
#
loop_
_entity.id
_entity.type
_entity.pdbx_description
1 polymer ?
#
loop_
_entity_poly.entity_id
_entity_poly.type
_entity_poly.pdbx_seq_one_letter_code
_entity_poly.pdbx_strand_id
1 'polypeptide(L)'
;MCCGTETQNTCFYMRLMICILTLLLLFNVRAVSPTLIDSYILNILIKGGLFGALFYIVILLKDKWNFGETSNKTDIIGNILYQLDAIAAICIGTAWITFPRWLLHRQVKIQLNESHDFIGRMMGVCFISSYIVSTRALHWKKLSDRSGAISCRTICCLGILSAQIWSQYAYHDDWNDNHWIGISLFSTWTGIAILYQVSFWLTKIYTNKTKKN
;
A
#
# COMPACT_ATOMS: atom_id res chain seq x y z
N MET A 1 -21.57 5.43 12.36
CA MET A 1 -20.86 6.13 11.26
C MET A 1 -20.91 5.25 10.02
N CYS A 2 -21.79 5.53 9.04
CA CYS A 2 -21.76 4.83 7.75
C CYS A 2 -20.61 5.41 6.91
N CYS A 3 -19.55 4.63 6.69
CA CYS A 3 -18.54 4.90 5.68
C CYS A 3 -19.22 5.10 4.31
N GLY A 4 -18.70 5.97 3.44
CA GLY A 4 -19.23 6.06 2.07
C GLY A 4 -19.09 4.73 1.34
N THR A 5 -20.14 4.32 0.61
CA THR A 5 -20.12 3.10 -0.22
C THR A 5 -18.94 3.08 -1.18
N GLU A 6 -18.58 4.25 -1.73
CA GLU A 6 -17.44 4.48 -2.62
C GLU A 6 -16.09 4.10 -1.97
N THR A 7 -15.87 4.54 -0.72
CA THR A 7 -14.67 4.27 0.07
C THR A 7 -14.57 2.80 0.43
N GLN A 8 -15.68 2.19 0.86
CA GLN A 8 -15.73 0.76 1.20
C GLN A 8 -15.40 -0.10 -0.02
N ASN A 9 -16.03 0.18 -1.17
CA ASN A 9 -15.74 -0.52 -2.42
C ASN A 9 -14.29 -0.37 -2.86
N THR A 10 -13.72 0.82 -2.71
CA THR A 10 -12.29 1.04 -3.01
C THR A 10 -11.40 0.14 -2.13
N CYS A 11 -11.69 0.05 -0.83
CA CYS A 11 -10.98 -0.84 0.08
C CYS A 11 -11.19 -2.33 -0.26
N PHE A 12 -12.40 -2.75 -0.64
CA PHE A 12 -12.66 -4.13 -1.08
C PHE A 12 -11.93 -4.46 -2.37
N TYR A 13 -11.86 -3.52 -3.31
CA TYR A 13 -11.11 -3.71 -4.55
C TYR A 13 -9.60 -3.79 -4.31
N MET A 14 -9.05 -2.96 -3.43
CA MET A 14 -7.66 -3.09 -2.98
C MET A 14 -7.40 -4.48 -2.36
N ARG A 15 -8.28 -4.97 -1.49
CA ARG A 15 -8.15 -6.30 -0.87
C ARG A 15 -8.29 -7.43 -1.88
N LEU A 16 -9.19 -7.30 -2.85
CA LEU A 16 -9.32 -8.24 -3.96
C LEU A 16 -8.00 -8.35 -4.74
N MET A 17 -7.38 -7.21 -5.09
CA MET A 17 -6.08 -7.20 -5.78
C MET A 17 -5.00 -7.88 -4.94
N ILE A 18 -4.94 -7.60 -3.64
CA ILE A 18 -4.01 -8.28 -2.72
C ILE A 18 -4.26 -9.80 -2.73
N CYS A 19 -5.51 -10.25 -2.63
CA CYS A 19 -5.84 -11.67 -2.69
C CYS A 19 -5.37 -12.32 -4.00
N ILE A 20 -5.69 -11.72 -5.15
CA ILE A 20 -5.34 -12.27 -6.46
C ILE A 20 -3.81 -12.37 -6.62
N LEU A 21 -3.08 -11.29 -6.33
CA LEU A 21 -1.64 -11.28 -6.49
C LEU A 21 -0.94 -12.19 -5.47
N THR A 22 -1.44 -12.25 -4.23
CA THR A 22 -0.95 -13.18 -3.21
C THR A 22 -1.16 -14.63 -3.65
N LEU A 23 -2.31 -14.96 -4.24
CA LEU A 23 -2.56 -16.30 -4.77
C LEU A 23 -1.56 -16.68 -5.85
N LEU A 24 -1.25 -15.77 -6.77
CA LEU A 24 -0.20 -15.99 -7.78
C LEU A 24 1.16 -16.30 -7.13
N LEU A 25 1.53 -15.56 -6.08
CA LEU A 25 2.75 -15.82 -5.33
C LEU A 25 2.72 -17.16 -4.59
N LEU A 26 1.61 -17.52 -3.96
CA LEU A 26 1.47 -18.80 -3.26
C LEU A 26 1.53 -19.99 -4.23
N PHE A 27 0.90 -19.88 -5.41
CA PHE A 27 1.02 -20.88 -6.47
C PHE A 27 2.45 -20.94 -7.03
N ASN A 28 3.13 -19.81 -7.16
CA ASN A 28 4.53 -19.77 -7.57
C ASN A 28 5.43 -20.45 -6.54
N VAL A 29 5.25 -20.19 -5.24
CA VAL A 29 5.99 -20.88 -4.17
C VAL A 29 5.73 -22.38 -4.20
N ARG A 30 4.47 -22.80 -4.36
CA ARG A 30 4.12 -24.22 -4.50
C ARG A 30 4.89 -24.90 -5.64
N ALA A 31 5.08 -24.20 -6.76
CA ALA A 31 5.69 -24.76 -7.96
C ALA A 31 7.22 -24.72 -7.91
N VAL A 32 7.81 -23.62 -7.44
CA VAL A 32 9.26 -23.34 -7.55
C VAL A 32 10.01 -23.66 -6.26
N SER A 33 9.38 -23.50 -5.10
CA SER A 33 10.00 -23.66 -3.78
C SER A 33 9.06 -24.42 -2.83
N PRO A 34 8.71 -25.69 -3.13
CA PRO A 34 7.66 -26.43 -2.43
C PRO A 34 7.95 -26.69 -0.94
N THR A 35 9.22 -26.62 -0.54
CA THR A 35 9.67 -26.82 0.84
C THR A 35 9.71 -25.53 1.66
N LEU A 36 9.48 -24.36 1.05
CA LEU A 36 9.57 -23.06 1.72
C LEU A 36 8.47 -22.87 2.77
N ILE A 37 7.25 -23.32 2.45
CA ILE A 37 6.08 -23.23 3.33
C ILE A 37 5.55 -24.64 3.50
N ASP A 38 5.24 -25.02 4.73
CA ASP A 38 4.59 -26.29 5.02
C ASP A 38 3.37 -26.51 4.12
N SER A 39 3.26 -27.71 3.54
CA SER A 39 2.26 -28.01 2.53
C SER A 39 0.82 -27.90 3.06
N TYR A 40 0.59 -28.20 4.34
CA TYR A 40 -0.72 -28.05 4.95
C TYR A 40 -1.06 -26.56 5.13
N ILE A 41 -0.13 -25.76 5.65
CA ILE A 41 -0.29 -24.30 5.77
C ILE A 41 -0.49 -23.64 4.41
N LEU A 42 0.32 -23.98 3.40
CA LEU A 42 0.21 -23.42 2.05
C LEU A 42 -1.17 -23.70 1.42
N ASN A 43 -1.72 -24.89 1.64
CA ASN A 43 -3.07 -25.22 1.19
C ASN A 43 -4.15 -24.40 1.89
N ILE A 44 -4.01 -24.15 3.20
CA ILE A 44 -4.93 -23.27 3.93
C ILE A 44 -4.86 -21.84 3.37
N LEU A 45 -3.66 -21.31 3.17
CA LEU A 45 -3.47 -19.95 2.64
C LEU A 45 -4.08 -19.79 1.25
N ILE A 46 -3.89 -20.78 0.36
CA ILE A 46 -4.48 -20.75 -0.98
C ILE A 46 -6.01 -20.82 -0.93
N LYS A 47 -6.58 -21.73 -0.14
CA LYS A 47 -8.05 -21.82 0.02
C LYS A 47 -8.63 -20.53 0.62
N GLY A 48 -7.98 -19.97 1.64
CA GLY A 48 -8.34 -18.70 2.25
C GLY A 48 -8.25 -17.53 1.28
N GLY A 49 -7.20 -17.47 0.47
CA GLY A 49 -7.03 -16.46 -0.58
C GLY A 49 -8.11 -16.55 -1.66
N LEU A 50 -8.45 -17.76 -2.12
CA LEU A 50 -9.52 -18.00 -3.11
C LEU A 50 -10.87 -17.58 -2.55
N PHE A 51 -11.19 -18.00 -1.32
CA PHE A 51 -12.40 -17.58 -0.63
C PHE A 51 -12.47 -16.06 -0.48
N GLY A 52 -11.38 -15.43 -0.04
CA GLY A 52 -11.30 -13.98 0.09
C GLY A 52 -11.52 -13.24 -1.23
N ALA A 53 -10.90 -13.71 -2.32
CA ALA A 53 -11.10 -13.15 -3.65
C ALA A 53 -12.56 -13.25 -4.11
N LEU A 54 -13.17 -14.43 -3.97
CA LEU A 54 -14.59 -14.63 -4.31
C LEU A 54 -15.51 -13.75 -3.45
N PHE A 55 -15.25 -13.69 -2.16
CA PHE A 55 -16.02 -12.86 -1.22
C PHE A 55 -16.00 -11.39 -1.63
N TYR A 56 -14.83 -10.82 -1.92
CA TYR A 56 -14.73 -9.42 -2.35
C TYR A 56 -15.34 -9.19 -3.74
N ILE A 57 -15.25 -10.14 -4.68
CA ILE A 57 -15.93 -10.06 -5.98
C ILE A 57 -17.45 -9.98 -5.79
N VAL A 58 -18.04 -10.85 -4.96
CA VAL A 58 -19.50 -10.86 -4.72
C VAL A 58 -19.96 -9.54 -4.12
N ILE A 59 -19.22 -8.98 -3.15
CA ILE A 59 -19.55 -7.67 -2.57
C ILE A 59 -19.46 -6.56 -3.62
N LEU A 60 -18.39 -6.52 -4.41
CA LEU A 60 -18.22 -5.50 -5.44
C LEU A 60 -19.29 -5.60 -6.53
N LEU A 61 -19.71 -6.81 -6.92
CA LEU A 61 -20.81 -7.02 -7.86
C LEU A 61 -22.14 -6.53 -7.30
N LYS A 62 -22.43 -6.81 -6.02
CA LYS A 62 -23.63 -6.32 -5.34
C LYS A 62 -23.71 -4.80 -5.37
N ASP A 63 -22.58 -4.13 -5.18
CA ASP A 63 -22.48 -2.67 -5.17
C ASP A 63 -22.14 -2.07 -6.55
N LYS A 64 -22.22 -2.88 -7.61
CA LYS A 64 -21.98 -2.52 -9.02
C LYS A 64 -20.65 -1.80 -9.25
N TRP A 65 -19.62 -2.14 -8.48
CA TRP A 65 -18.29 -1.55 -8.58
C TRP A 65 -18.31 -0.01 -8.44
N ASN A 66 -19.21 0.53 -7.60
CA ASN A 66 -19.29 1.98 -7.41
C ASN A 66 -18.07 2.50 -6.62
N PHE A 67 -17.16 3.19 -7.32
CA PHE A 67 -15.95 3.81 -6.74
C PHE A 67 -16.03 5.33 -6.61
N GLY A 68 -17.20 5.91 -6.86
CA GLY A 68 -17.41 7.36 -6.93
C GLY A 68 -17.34 7.89 -8.37
N GLU A 69 -18.26 8.80 -8.68
CA GLU A 69 -18.45 9.37 -10.02
C GLU A 69 -17.93 10.81 -10.13
N THR A 70 -17.58 11.44 -9.00
CA THR A 70 -17.40 12.90 -8.91
C THR A 70 -15.93 13.27 -8.83
N SER A 71 -15.26 13.53 -9.95
CA SER A 71 -13.88 14.05 -9.91
C SER A 71 -13.88 15.47 -9.34
N ASN A 72 -13.29 15.66 -8.16
CA ASN A 72 -13.14 16.99 -7.55
C ASN A 72 -12.01 17.78 -8.24
N LYS A 73 -12.25 18.23 -9.47
CA LYS A 73 -11.27 18.91 -10.35
C LYS A 73 -10.73 20.24 -9.79
N THR A 74 -11.34 20.76 -8.73
CA THR A 74 -10.94 22.02 -8.09
C THR A 74 -9.75 21.88 -7.15
N ASP A 75 -9.44 20.67 -6.68
CA ASP A 75 -8.30 20.41 -5.79
C ASP A 75 -7.05 20.01 -6.59
N ILE A 76 -6.40 21.02 -7.20
CA ILE A 76 -5.22 20.82 -8.07
C ILE A 76 -4.06 20.17 -7.30
N ILE A 77 -3.77 20.69 -6.10
CA ILE A 77 -2.66 20.21 -5.27
C ILE A 77 -2.94 18.78 -4.81
N GLY A 78 -4.15 18.51 -4.29
CA GLY A 78 -4.54 17.16 -3.91
C GLY A 78 -4.49 16.18 -5.07
N ASN A 79 -4.87 16.61 -6.28
CA ASN A 79 -4.75 15.78 -7.47
C ASN A 79 -3.30 15.40 -7.76
N ILE A 80 -2.39 16.37 -7.83
CA ILE A 80 -0.97 16.11 -8.07
C ILE A 80 -0.41 15.14 -7.02
N LEU A 81 -0.68 15.38 -5.74
CA LEU A 81 -0.17 14.56 -4.65
C LEU A 81 -0.71 13.12 -4.69
N TYR A 82 -1.99 12.92 -5.00
CA TYR A 82 -2.55 11.58 -5.17
C TYR A 82 -1.98 10.84 -6.38
N GLN A 83 -1.72 11.53 -7.50
CA GLN A 83 -1.08 10.89 -8.65
C GLN A 83 0.37 10.50 -8.33
N LEU A 84 1.13 11.37 -7.66
CA LEU A 84 2.49 11.06 -7.22
C LEU A 84 2.51 9.89 -6.24
N ASP A 85 1.57 9.83 -5.29
CA ASP A 85 1.44 8.70 -4.36
C ASP A 85 1.09 7.39 -5.10
N ALA A 86 0.20 7.45 -6.10
CA ALA A 86 -0.14 6.30 -6.92
C ALA A 86 1.06 5.80 -7.74
N ILE A 87 1.81 6.71 -8.36
CA ILE A 87 3.03 6.40 -9.12
C ILE A 87 4.08 5.77 -8.19
N ALA A 88 4.32 6.36 -7.02
CA ALA A 88 5.25 5.82 -6.03
C ALA A 88 4.85 4.40 -5.59
N ALA A 89 3.57 4.18 -5.27
CA ALA A 89 3.04 2.88 -4.89
C ALA A 89 3.24 1.82 -5.99
N ILE A 90 3.01 2.18 -7.25
CA ILE A 90 3.22 1.29 -8.41
C ILE A 90 4.70 1.00 -8.59
N CYS A 91 5.57 2.02 -8.69
CA CYS A 91 7.00 1.83 -8.93
C CYS A 91 7.65 1.00 -7.82
N ILE A 92 7.40 1.34 -6.56
CA ILE A 92 7.95 0.62 -5.40
C ILE A 92 7.39 -0.80 -5.35
N GLY A 93 6.07 -0.96 -5.51
CA GLY A 93 5.42 -2.27 -5.49
C GLY A 93 5.91 -3.20 -6.59
N THR A 94 6.00 -2.71 -7.83
CA THR A 94 6.51 -3.48 -8.97
C THR A 94 7.97 -3.87 -8.78
N ALA A 95 8.81 -2.96 -8.25
CA ALA A 95 10.21 -3.27 -7.96
C ALA A 95 10.33 -4.42 -6.95
N TRP A 96 9.55 -4.39 -5.86
CA TRP A 96 9.54 -5.43 -4.84
C TRP A 96 8.95 -6.77 -5.33
N ILE A 97 7.93 -6.74 -6.19
CA ILE A 97 7.37 -7.96 -6.81
C ILE A 97 8.38 -8.61 -7.76
N THR A 98 9.09 -7.80 -8.55
CA THR A 98 9.90 -8.32 -9.65
C THR A 98 11.32 -8.68 -9.19
N PHE A 99 11.93 -7.81 -8.38
CA PHE A 99 13.37 -7.85 -8.09
C PHE A 99 13.71 -7.71 -6.59
N PRO A 100 13.10 -8.50 -5.68
CA PRO A 100 13.36 -8.39 -4.23
C PRO A 100 14.82 -8.65 -3.87
N ARG A 101 15.47 -9.70 -4.44
CA ARG A 101 16.90 -9.96 -4.20
C ARG A 101 17.76 -8.80 -4.61
N TRP A 102 17.50 -8.21 -5.78
CA TRP A 102 18.30 -7.10 -6.30
C TRP A 102 18.14 -5.86 -5.42
N LEU A 103 16.93 -5.56 -4.95
CA LEU A 103 16.70 -4.45 -4.02
C LEU A 103 17.47 -4.66 -2.71
N LEU A 104 17.42 -5.87 -2.15
CA LEU A 104 18.14 -6.21 -0.93
C LEU A 104 19.64 -6.42 -1.17
N HIS A 105 20.05 -6.62 -2.42
CA HIS A 105 21.44 -6.87 -2.78
C HIS A 105 22.28 -5.66 -2.40
N ARG A 106 23.34 -5.90 -1.63
CA ARG A 106 24.23 -4.89 -1.03
C ARG A 106 23.61 -4.07 0.10
N GLN A 107 22.32 -4.21 0.40
CA GLN A 107 21.70 -3.64 1.61
C GLN A 107 21.86 -4.57 2.80
N VAL A 108 21.80 -5.89 2.60
CA VAL A 108 22.03 -6.89 3.66
C VAL A 108 23.39 -7.56 3.52
N LYS A 109 23.97 -7.97 4.64
CA LYS A 109 25.18 -8.79 4.76
C LYS A 109 24.85 -10.29 4.82
N ILE A 110 23.63 -10.64 5.23
CA ILE A 110 23.16 -12.03 5.30
C ILE A 110 22.92 -12.62 3.91
N GLN A 111 23.00 -13.95 3.82
CA GLN A 111 22.65 -14.66 2.60
C GLN A 111 21.14 -14.65 2.40
N LEU A 112 20.70 -14.04 1.29
CA LEU A 112 19.31 -14.05 0.87
C LEU A 112 18.88 -15.45 0.39
N ASN A 113 17.68 -15.84 0.77
CA ASN A 113 17.06 -17.12 0.39
C ASN A 113 15.62 -16.88 -0.11
N GLU A 114 14.91 -17.97 -0.41
CA GLU A 114 13.57 -17.97 -1.00
C GLU A 114 12.52 -17.33 -0.08
N SER A 115 12.74 -17.31 1.25
CA SER A 115 11.81 -16.64 2.18
C SER A 115 11.89 -15.12 2.04
N HIS A 116 13.09 -14.57 1.87
CA HIS A 116 13.28 -13.14 1.62
C HIS A 116 12.62 -12.72 0.30
N ASP A 117 12.70 -13.57 -0.73
CA ASP A 117 12.01 -13.32 -2.00
C ASP A 117 10.51 -13.31 -1.82
N PHE A 118 9.97 -14.35 -1.19
CA PHE A 118 8.54 -14.47 -1.02
C PHE A 118 7.97 -13.30 -0.20
N ILE A 119 8.57 -12.97 0.95
CA ILE A 119 8.12 -11.87 1.79
C ILE A 119 8.33 -10.51 1.12
N GLY A 120 9.46 -10.30 0.42
CA GLY A 120 9.69 -9.09 -0.36
C GLY A 120 8.63 -8.88 -1.44
N ARG A 121 8.26 -9.94 -2.16
CA ARG A 121 7.18 -9.90 -3.16
C ARG A 121 5.82 -9.64 -2.53
N MET A 122 5.52 -10.27 -1.38
CA MET A 122 4.29 -10.04 -0.62
C MET A 122 4.16 -8.58 -0.18
N MET A 123 5.25 -7.98 0.29
CA MET A 123 5.29 -6.55 0.59
C MET A 123 5.03 -5.69 -0.67
N GLY A 124 5.63 -6.07 -1.80
CA GLY A 124 5.37 -5.43 -3.10
C GLY A 124 3.89 -5.50 -3.53
N VAL A 125 3.21 -6.63 -3.28
CA VAL A 125 1.76 -6.80 -3.52
C VAL A 125 0.93 -5.81 -2.70
N CYS A 126 1.28 -5.61 -1.43
CA CYS A 126 0.62 -4.62 -0.57
C CYS A 126 0.84 -3.20 -1.09
N PHE A 127 2.07 -2.84 -1.45
CA PHE A 127 2.39 -1.52 -1.98
C PHE A 127 1.69 -1.23 -3.29
N ILE A 128 1.83 -2.12 -4.28
CA ILE A 128 1.21 -1.89 -5.59
C ILE A 128 -0.30 -1.76 -5.43
N SER A 129 -0.97 -2.64 -4.68
CA SER A 129 -2.44 -2.62 -4.53
C SER A 129 -2.94 -1.32 -3.87
N SER A 130 -2.12 -0.70 -3.01
CA SER A 130 -2.50 0.53 -2.31
C SER A 130 -2.71 1.74 -3.25
N TYR A 131 -2.23 1.69 -4.50
CA TYR A 131 -2.44 2.77 -5.49
C TYR A 131 -3.92 3.03 -5.80
N ILE A 132 -4.78 2.01 -5.63
CA ILE A 132 -6.21 2.10 -5.89
C ILE A 132 -6.83 3.17 -5.02
N VAL A 133 -6.42 3.25 -3.74
CA VAL A 133 -6.91 4.29 -2.83
C VAL A 133 -6.56 5.67 -3.36
N SER A 134 -5.31 5.88 -3.75
CA SER A 134 -4.80 7.16 -4.23
C SER A 134 -5.49 7.62 -5.50
N THR A 135 -5.74 6.71 -6.43
CA THR A 135 -6.45 7.03 -7.69
C THR A 135 -7.94 7.27 -7.53
N ARG A 136 -8.58 6.73 -6.47
CA ARG A 136 -10.03 6.86 -6.24
C ARG A 136 -10.42 7.91 -5.22
N ALA A 137 -9.53 8.30 -4.32
CA ALA A 137 -9.85 9.20 -3.22
C ALA A 137 -10.45 10.55 -3.67
N LEU A 138 -9.99 11.10 -4.80
CA LEU A 138 -10.53 12.35 -5.37
C LEU A 138 -11.96 12.24 -5.88
N HIS A 139 -12.44 11.01 -6.09
CA HIS A 139 -13.79 10.72 -6.56
C HIS A 139 -14.80 10.59 -5.40
N TRP A 140 -14.31 10.57 -4.16
CA TRP A 140 -15.16 10.37 -3.00
C TRP A 140 -15.83 11.65 -2.56
N LYS A 141 -17.16 11.60 -2.40
CA LYS A 141 -17.97 12.76 -2.02
C LYS A 141 -17.60 13.26 -0.62
N LYS A 142 -17.40 12.35 0.33
CA LYS A 142 -17.15 12.70 1.74
C LYS A 142 -15.72 13.18 1.95
N LEU A 143 -15.58 14.40 2.49
CA LEU A 143 -14.29 14.97 2.87
C LEU A 143 -13.64 14.20 4.03
N SER A 144 -14.44 13.62 4.94
CA SER A 144 -13.95 12.76 6.03
C SER A 144 -13.22 11.53 5.51
N ASP A 145 -13.73 10.92 4.44
CA ASP A 145 -13.20 9.69 3.88
C ASP A 145 -11.88 9.98 3.16
N ARG A 146 -11.82 11.10 2.43
CA ARG A 146 -10.58 11.65 1.86
C ARG A 146 -9.53 11.91 2.94
N SER A 147 -9.91 12.61 4.01
CA SER A 147 -9.03 12.83 5.16
C SER A 147 -8.55 11.52 5.79
N GLY A 148 -9.42 10.50 5.85
CA GLY A 148 -9.08 9.18 6.36
C GLY A 148 -8.02 8.47 5.52
N ALA A 149 -8.10 8.55 4.19
CA ALA A 149 -7.08 7.99 3.30
C ALA A 149 -5.70 8.64 3.50
N ILE A 150 -5.64 9.98 3.60
CA ILE A 150 -4.38 10.70 3.80
C ILE A 150 -3.77 10.35 5.16
N SER A 151 -4.59 10.34 6.23
CA SER A 151 -4.14 9.92 7.56
C SER A 151 -3.63 8.48 7.57
N CYS A 152 -4.34 7.55 6.91
CA CYS A 152 -3.94 6.15 6.83
C CYS A 152 -2.60 6.00 6.10
N ARG A 153 -2.42 6.64 4.94
CA ARG A 153 -1.14 6.66 4.21
C ARG A 153 -0.02 7.20 5.08
N THR A 154 -0.25 8.32 5.78
CA THR A 154 0.74 8.93 6.67
C THR A 154 1.16 7.97 7.79
N ILE A 155 0.20 7.33 8.46
CA ILE A 155 0.47 6.37 9.53
C ILE A 155 1.24 5.16 9.01
N CYS A 156 0.85 4.61 7.85
CA CYS A 156 1.56 3.48 7.25
C CYS A 156 3.00 3.84 6.87
N CYS A 157 3.22 4.99 6.23
CA CYS A 157 4.56 5.46 5.86
C CYS A 157 5.42 5.71 7.09
N LEU A 158 4.89 6.35 8.14
CA LEU A 158 5.58 6.53 9.42
C LEU A 158 5.95 5.18 10.05
N GLY A 159 5.04 4.22 10.05
CA GLY A 159 5.27 2.87 10.56
C GLY A 159 6.41 2.15 9.81
N ILE A 160 6.40 2.20 8.47
CA ILE A 160 7.44 1.61 7.64
C ILE A 160 8.79 2.29 7.89
N LEU A 161 8.83 3.62 7.90
CA LEU A 161 10.07 4.36 8.15
C LEU A 161 10.63 4.06 9.55
N SER A 162 9.77 4.01 10.55
CA SER A 162 10.15 3.66 11.92
C SER A 162 10.70 2.24 12.00
N ALA A 163 10.07 1.28 11.33
CA ALA A 163 10.54 -0.09 11.26
C ALA A 163 11.90 -0.21 10.54
N GLN A 164 12.09 0.53 9.44
CA GLN A 164 13.36 0.55 8.70
C GLN A 164 14.50 1.11 9.56
N ILE A 165 14.29 2.29 10.17
CA ILE A 165 15.27 2.92 11.07
C ILE A 165 15.57 2.02 12.26
N TRP A 166 14.54 1.48 12.92
CA TRP A 166 14.72 0.57 14.05
C TRP A 166 15.50 -0.67 13.63
N SER A 167 15.19 -1.28 12.47
CA SER A 167 15.88 -2.47 11.98
C SER A 167 17.35 -2.22 11.68
N GLN A 168 17.72 -1.02 11.20
CA GLN A 168 19.12 -0.62 10.98
C GLN A 168 19.93 -0.64 12.28
N TYR A 169 19.31 -0.25 13.40
CA TYR A 169 19.98 -0.25 14.70
C TYR A 169 19.92 -1.63 15.39
N ALA A 170 18.77 -2.30 15.34
CA ALA A 170 18.57 -3.58 16.01
C ALA A 170 19.36 -4.72 15.36
N TYR A 171 19.52 -4.69 14.03
CA TYR A 171 20.21 -5.70 13.23
C TYR A 171 21.42 -5.09 12.49
N HIS A 172 22.18 -4.24 13.18
CA HIS A 172 23.33 -3.51 12.59
C HIS A 172 24.36 -4.45 11.94
N ASP A 173 24.53 -5.66 12.48
CA ASP A 173 25.45 -6.65 11.95
C ASP A 173 24.92 -7.34 10.69
N ASP A 174 23.61 -7.36 10.48
CA ASP A 174 22.96 -7.94 9.30
C ASP A 174 22.75 -6.92 8.18
N TRP A 175 22.66 -5.62 8.52
CA TRP A 175 22.51 -4.53 7.54
C TRP A 175 23.87 -3.94 7.13
N ASN A 176 23.94 -3.52 5.87
CA ASN A 176 25.01 -2.71 5.31
C ASN A 176 24.60 -1.23 5.33
N ASP A 177 25.56 -0.30 5.31
CA ASP A 177 25.29 1.14 5.23
C ASP A 177 24.48 1.53 3.99
N ASN A 178 24.49 0.73 2.92
CA ASN A 178 23.62 0.95 1.77
C ASN A 178 22.12 0.83 2.09
N HIS A 179 21.72 0.25 3.23
CA HIS A 179 20.32 0.24 3.68
C HIS A 179 19.77 1.67 3.87
N TRP A 180 20.63 2.65 4.15
CA TRP A 180 20.24 4.06 4.20
C TRP A 180 19.67 4.59 2.87
N ILE A 181 19.96 3.95 1.74
CA ILE A 181 19.33 4.25 0.45
C ILE A 181 17.82 3.91 0.51
N GLY A 182 17.49 2.73 1.03
CA GLY A 182 16.11 2.31 1.25
C GLY A 182 15.37 3.23 2.23
N ILE A 183 16.02 3.54 3.37
CA ILE A 183 15.49 4.48 4.37
C ILE A 183 15.22 5.85 3.74
N SER A 184 16.14 6.35 2.90
CA SER A 184 16.00 7.64 2.24
C SER A 184 14.79 7.66 1.28
N LEU A 185 14.58 6.60 0.50
CA LEU A 185 13.44 6.48 -0.40
C LEU A 185 12.10 6.44 0.38
N PHE A 186 12.01 5.66 1.46
CA PHE A 186 10.83 5.67 2.32
C PHE A 186 10.66 6.98 3.09
N SER A 187 11.75 7.68 3.41
CA SER A 187 11.70 9.02 4.01
C SER A 187 11.10 10.04 3.04
N THR A 188 11.47 10.00 1.76
CA THR A 188 10.86 10.85 0.73
C THR A 188 9.35 10.58 0.61
N TRP A 189 8.95 9.32 0.53
CA TRP A 189 7.53 8.96 0.43
C TRP A 189 6.75 9.39 1.69
N THR A 190 7.34 9.21 2.87
CA THR A 190 6.78 9.67 4.15
C THR A 190 6.64 11.19 4.19
N GLY A 191 7.66 11.92 3.74
CA GLY A 191 7.64 13.38 3.64
C GLY A 191 6.49 13.87 2.75
N ILE A 192 6.29 13.25 1.59
CA ILE A 192 5.15 13.56 0.70
C ILE A 192 3.82 13.33 1.41
N ALA A 193 3.66 12.21 2.12
CA ALA A 193 2.43 11.91 2.87
C ALA A 193 2.16 12.95 3.98
N ILE A 194 3.18 13.34 4.73
CA ILE A 194 3.08 14.37 5.78
C ILE A 194 2.73 15.73 5.18
N LEU A 195 3.43 16.15 4.12
CA LEU A 195 3.14 17.40 3.42
C LEU A 195 1.69 17.42 2.94
N TYR A 196 1.19 16.28 2.46
CA TYR A 196 -0.20 16.19 2.05
C TYR A 196 -1.17 16.35 3.24
N GLN A 197 -0.93 15.64 4.35
CA GLN A 197 -1.73 15.75 5.56
C GLN A 197 -1.79 17.20 6.07
N VAL A 198 -0.64 17.87 6.11
CA VAL A 198 -0.54 19.28 6.54
C VAL A 198 -1.27 20.21 5.58
N SER A 199 -1.06 20.07 4.26
CA SER A 199 -1.74 20.87 3.23
C SER A 199 -3.27 20.74 3.34
N PHE A 200 -3.76 19.51 3.56
CA PHE A 200 -5.17 19.24 3.73
C PHE A 200 -5.74 19.92 5.00
N TRP A 201 -5.00 19.87 6.12
CA TRP A 201 -5.40 20.54 7.36
C TRP A 201 -5.45 22.06 7.21
N LEU A 202 -4.45 22.66 6.58
CA LEU A 202 -4.40 24.11 6.33
C LEU A 202 -5.59 24.56 5.46
N THR A 203 -5.88 23.83 4.38
CA THR A 203 -7.01 24.10 3.48
C THR A 203 -8.35 24.04 4.22
N LYS A 204 -8.52 23.04 5.09
CA LYS A 204 -9.72 22.88 5.90
C LYS A 204 -9.90 24.03 6.90
N ILE A 205 -8.82 24.45 7.57
CA ILE A 205 -8.84 25.59 8.51
C ILE A 205 -9.21 26.88 7.77
N TYR A 206 -8.61 27.13 6.61
CA TYR A 206 -8.90 28.30 5.80
C TYR A 206 -10.38 28.35 5.36
N THR A 207 -10.89 27.23 4.82
CA THR A 207 -12.29 27.12 4.38
C THR A 207 -13.28 27.30 5.54
N ASN A 208 -12.94 26.86 6.74
CA ASN A 208 -13.79 27.06 7.91
C ASN A 208 -13.80 28.51 8.40
N LYS A 209 -12.71 29.26 8.21
CA LYS A 209 -12.66 30.69 8.51
C LYS A 209 -13.50 31.50 7.53
N THR A 210 -13.41 31.21 6.23
CA THR A 210 -14.18 31.94 5.20
C THR A 210 -15.69 31.74 5.31
N LYS A 211 -16.17 30.60 5.84
CA LYS A 211 -17.60 30.37 6.09
C LYS A 211 -18.17 31.07 7.34
N LYS A 212 -17.30 31.57 8.22
CA LYS A 212 -17.70 32.24 9.48
C LYS A 212 -17.74 33.77 9.36
N ASN A 213 -17.17 34.32 8.29
CA ASN A 213 -17.23 35.73 7.94
C ASN A 213 -18.29 35.94 6.86
#